data_AF-A0A4Y9RFF6-F1
#
_entry.id   AF-A0A4Y9RFF6-F1
#
_cell.length_a   1.000
_cell.length_b   1.000
_cell.length_c   1.000
_cell.angle_alpha   90.00
_cell.angle_beta   90.00
_cell.angle_gamma   90.00
#
_symmetry.space_group_name_H-M   'P 1'
#
loop_
_entity.id
_entity.type
_entity.pdbx_description
1 polymer ?
#
loop_
_entity_poly.entity_id
_entity_poly.type
_entity_poly.pdbx_seq_one_letter_code
_entity_poly.pdbx_strand_id
1 'polypeptide(L)' 'MKFWRLAVFAAALLIPAALAEAQEVERAPTPSWVLPMPLSDRTPPADDAPIRLLASDQQVRLDSDGVRTYTLRRSRIQTS' A
#
# COMPACT_ATOMS: atom_id res chain seq x y z
N MET A 1 18.10 45.65 -28.14
CA MET A 1 17.03 44.63 -28.04
C MET A 1 17.63 43.30 -27.60
N LYS A 2 16.98 42.62 -26.64
CA LYS A 2 16.96 41.16 -26.45
C LYS A 2 18.27 40.45 -26.10
N PHE A 3 18.69 40.51 -24.83
CA PHE A 3 19.53 39.46 -24.21
C PHE A 3 18.87 38.81 -22.98
N TRP A 4 17.60 39.08 -22.71
CA TRP A 4 16.94 38.65 -21.46
C TRP A 4 16.22 37.28 -21.53
N ARG A 5 16.39 36.50 -22.60
CA ARG A 5 15.60 35.26 -22.77
C ARG A 5 16.29 33.98 -22.30
N LEU A 6 17.57 34.01 -21.93
CA LEU A 6 18.29 32.79 -21.54
C LEU A 6 18.25 32.44 -20.05
N ALA A 7 17.84 33.35 -19.17
CA ALA A 7 17.87 33.09 -17.72
C ALA A 7 16.66 32.27 -17.21
N VAL A 8 15.56 32.21 -17.98
CA VAL A 8 14.30 31.60 -17.50
C VAL A 8 14.29 30.07 -17.67
N PHE A 9 15.11 29.50 -18.56
CA PHE A 9 15.13 28.05 -18.80
C PHE A 9 15.95 27.25 -17.78
N ALA A 10 16.90 27.87 -17.07
CA ALA A 10 17.72 27.16 -16.08
C ALA A 10 17.03 26.99 -14.71
N ALA A 11 16.05 27.84 -14.38
CA ALA A 11 15.36 27.79 -13.09
C ALA A 11 14.24 26.73 -13.02
N ALA A 12 13.81 26.20 -14.17
CA ALA A 12 12.75 25.18 -14.22
C ALA A 12 13.24 23.75 -13.85
N LEU A 13 14.55 23.55 -13.67
CA LEU A 13 15.14 22.25 -13.30
C LEU A 13 15.24 22.03 -11.78
N LEU A 14 14.84 23.01 -10.96
CA LEU A 14 14.74 22.88 -9.51
C LEU A 14 13.29 22.58 -9.08
N ILE A 15 12.56 21.76 -9.84
CA ILE A 15 11.43 21.05 -9.24
C ILE A 15 12.10 20.08 -8.29
N PRO A 16 12.00 20.25 -6.96
CA PRO A 16 12.46 19.21 -6.08
C PRO A 16 11.68 17.97 -6.51
N ALA A 17 12.41 16.92 -6.88
CA ALA A 17 11.90 15.57 -6.74
C ALA A 17 11.62 15.44 -5.24
N ALA A 18 10.47 15.99 -4.81
CA ALA A 18 9.86 15.66 -3.56
C ALA A 18 9.56 14.19 -3.74
N LEU A 19 10.56 13.40 -3.34
CA LEU A 19 10.43 11.99 -3.06
C LEU A 19 9.08 11.87 -2.39
N ALA A 20 8.15 11.22 -3.08
CA ALA A 20 6.94 10.79 -2.46
C ALA A 20 7.40 9.84 -1.34
N GLU A 21 7.69 10.39 -0.16
CA GLU A 21 7.90 9.60 1.04
C GLU A 21 6.61 8.80 1.14
N ALA A 22 6.73 7.51 0.89
CA ALA A 22 5.65 6.58 1.06
C ALA A 22 5.21 6.75 2.52
N GLN A 23 4.05 7.38 2.72
CA GLN A 23 3.53 7.67 4.04
C GLN A 23 3.57 6.37 4.84
N GLU A 24 4.42 6.34 5.87
CA GLU A 24 4.52 5.17 6.73
C GLU A 24 3.18 5.04 7.45
N VAL A 25 2.40 4.04 7.04
CA VAL A 25 1.08 3.80 7.60
C VAL A 25 1.28 3.37 9.05
N GLU A 26 0.83 4.18 10.01
CA GLU A 26 0.79 3.78 11.41
C GLU A 26 -0.08 2.53 11.56
N ARG A 27 0.47 1.46 12.16
CA ARG A 27 -0.24 0.20 12.36
C ARG A 27 -0.33 -0.11 13.84
N ALA A 28 -1.55 -0.31 14.33
CA ALA A 28 -1.78 -0.90 15.64
C ALA A 28 -1.27 -2.36 15.67
N PRO A 29 -0.88 -2.90 16.84
CA PRO A 29 -0.48 -4.29 16.97
C PRO A 29 -1.64 -5.23 16.65
N THR A 30 -1.32 -6.40 16.08
CA THR A 30 -2.30 -7.48 15.88
C THR A 30 -2.84 -7.95 17.24
N PRO A 31 -4.17 -8.05 17.42
CA PRO A 31 -4.74 -8.53 18.69
C PRO A 31 -4.34 -9.97 18.99
N SER A 32 -4.10 -10.29 20.28
CA SER A 32 -3.62 -11.61 20.72
C SER A 32 -4.57 -12.78 20.47
N TRP A 33 -5.84 -12.50 20.19
CA TRP A 33 -6.85 -13.52 19.88
C TRP A 33 -6.91 -13.89 18.40
N VAL A 34 -6.23 -13.13 17.55
CA VAL A 34 -6.17 -13.40 16.11
C VAL A 34 -5.25 -14.59 15.89
N LEU A 35 -5.78 -15.60 15.20
CA LEU A 35 -5.00 -16.76 14.79
C LEU A 35 -4.13 -16.40 13.58
N PRO A 36 -2.91 -16.97 13.44
CA PRO A 36 -2.12 -16.77 12.25
C PRO A 36 -2.85 -17.27 11.00
N MET A 37 -2.89 -16.45 9.96
CA MET A 37 -3.40 -16.89 8.67
C MET A 37 -2.46 -17.96 8.09
N PRO A 38 -2.98 -19.12 7.63
CA PRO A 38 -2.16 -20.12 6.98
C PRO A 38 -1.50 -19.52 5.72
N LEU A 39 -0.18 -19.65 5.63
CA LEU A 39 0.57 -19.20 4.47
C LEU A 39 0.28 -20.15 3.30
N SER A 40 0.00 -19.60 2.13
CA SER A 40 -0.04 -20.36 0.89
C SER A 40 1.30 -20.18 0.19
N ASP A 41 2.08 -21.26 0.07
CA ASP A 41 3.38 -21.24 -0.63
C ASP A 41 3.22 -21.18 -2.16
N ARG A 42 1.98 -21.23 -2.65
CA ARG A 42 1.69 -21.14 -4.07
C ARG A 42 1.73 -19.68 -4.52
N THR A 43 2.78 -19.33 -5.25
CA THR A 43 2.78 -18.13 -6.09
C THR A 43 1.73 -18.31 -7.19
N PRO A 44 0.70 -17.43 -7.27
CA PRO A 44 -0.27 -17.49 -8.36
C PRO A 44 0.44 -17.28 -9.71
N PRO A 45 0.00 -17.95 -10.79
CA PRO A 45 0.54 -17.68 -12.12
C PRO A 45 0.32 -16.20 -12.47
N ALA A 46 1.31 -15.59 -13.11
CA ALA A 46 1.18 -14.23 -13.62
C ALA A 46 0.03 -14.16 -14.64
N ASP A 47 -0.80 -13.13 -14.51
CA ASP A 47 -1.83 -12.75 -15.49
C ASP A 47 -1.80 -11.22 -15.64
N ASP A 48 -2.56 -10.72 -16.61
CA ASP A 48 -2.67 -9.29 -16.92
C ASP A 48 -3.74 -8.59 -16.06
N ALA A 49 -4.16 -9.17 -14.94
CA ALA A 49 -5.14 -8.54 -14.08
C ALA A 49 -4.53 -7.31 -13.38
N PRO A 50 -5.14 -6.12 -13.48
CA PRO A 50 -4.58 -4.90 -12.89
C PRO A 50 -4.59 -4.92 -11.36
N ILE A 51 -5.48 -5.72 -10.74
CA ILE A 51 -5.57 -5.89 -9.30
C ILE A 51 -5.79 -7.37 -8.98
N ARG A 52 -4.97 -7.92 -8.09
CA ARG A 52 -5.10 -9.28 -7.59
C ARG A 52 -5.25 -9.33 -6.08
N LEU A 53 -6.24 -10.08 -5.58
CA LEU A 53 -6.33 -10.45 -4.17
C LEU A 53 -5.41 -11.63 -3.91
N LEU A 54 -4.37 -11.42 -3.09
CA LEU A 54 -3.38 -12.45 -2.73
C LEU A 54 -3.77 -13.20 -1.46
N ALA A 55 -4.37 -12.49 -0.50
CA ALA A 55 -4.85 -13.09 0.74
C ALA A 55 -5.99 -12.26 1.32
N SER A 56 -6.95 -12.94 1.95
CA SER A 56 -8.01 -12.35 2.73
C SER A 56 -8.28 -13.23 3.94
N ASP A 57 -8.19 -12.65 5.12
CA ASP A 57 -8.56 -13.31 6.37
C ASP A 57 -9.45 -12.37 7.17
N GLN A 58 -10.54 -12.92 7.70
CA GLN A 58 -11.48 -12.20 8.54
C GLN A 58 -11.79 -13.08 9.74
N GLN A 59 -11.46 -12.58 10.92
CA GLN A 59 -11.69 -13.27 12.18
C GLN A 59 -12.63 -12.44 13.04
N VAL A 60 -13.62 -13.13 13.61
CA VAL A 60 -14.62 -12.52 14.47
C VAL A 60 -14.53 -13.17 15.84
N ARG A 61 -14.40 -12.35 16.87
CA ARG A 61 -14.48 -12.78 18.26
C ARG A 61 -15.72 -12.18 18.90
N LEU A 62 -16.49 -13.04 19.56
CA LEU A 62 -17.62 -12.69 20.40
C LEU A 62 -17.15 -12.77 21.85
N ASP A 63 -17.31 -11.68 22.61
CA ASP A 63 -17.03 -11.64 24.04
C ASP A 63 -18.12 -10.86 24.80
N SER A 64 -17.99 -10.74 26.12
CA SER A 64 -18.94 -10.02 26.97
C SER A 64 -19.04 -8.54 26.64
N ASP A 65 -18.02 -7.97 26.00
CA ASP A 65 -17.93 -6.55 25.67
C ASP A 65 -18.48 -6.27 24.26
N GLY A 66 -18.76 -7.32 23.47
CA GLY A 66 -19.42 -7.24 22.18
C GLY A 66 -18.74 -8.05 21.08
N VAL A 67 -18.76 -7.50 19.87
CA VAL A 67 -18.20 -8.12 18.67
C VAL A 67 -16.89 -7.42 18.32
N ARG A 68 -15.81 -8.19 18.19
CA ARG A 68 -14.51 -7.71 17.70
C ARG A 68 -14.22 -8.35 16.35
N THR A 69 -13.82 -7.54 15.38
CA THR A 69 -13.51 -8.01 14.03
C THR A 69 -12.08 -7.63 13.67
N TYR A 70 -11.34 -8.60 13.14
CA TYR A 70 -10.02 -8.42 12.56
C TYR A 70 -10.12 -8.73 11.07
N THR A 71 -9.53 -7.87 10.23
CA THR A 71 -9.49 -8.06 8.78
C THR A 71 -8.07 -7.86 8.28
N LEU A 72 -7.55 -8.86 7.58
CA LEU A 72 -6.28 -8.81 6.86
C LEU A 72 -6.58 -8.97 5.38
N ARG A 73 -6.13 -8.01 4.57
CA ARG A 73 -6.25 -8.08 3.12
C ARG A 73 -4.91 -7.78 2.48
N ARG A 74 -4.41 -8.71 1.66
CA ARG A 74 -3.22 -8.50 0.83
C ARG A 74 -3.66 -8.45 -0.62
N SER A 75 -3.41 -7.33 -1.28
CA SER A 75 -3.63 -7.18 -2.71
C SER A 75 -2.33 -6.77 -3.40
N ARG A 76 -2.22 -7.13 -4.67
CA ARG A 76 -1.18 -6.65 -5.58
C ARG A 76 -1.87 -5.78 -6.62
N ILE A 77 -1.41 -4.55 -6.74
CA ILE A 77 -1.79 -3.65 -7.84
C ILE A 77 -0.65 -3.76 -8.85
N GLN A 78 -0.98 -4.11 -10.10
CA GLN A 78 -0.04 -4.18 -11.20
C GLN A 78 -0.28 -2.96 -12.09
N THR A 79 0.73 -2.12 -12.21
CA THR A 79 0.77 -1.03 -13.18
C THR A 79 1.61 -1.49 -14.36
N SER A 80 1.07 -1.41 -15.57
CA SER A 80 1.77 -1.68 -16.84
C SER A 80 2.96 -0.76 -17.05
#